data_AF-A0A2S9MX14-F1
#
_entry.id   AF-A0A2S9MX14-F1
#
_cell.length_a   1.000
_cell.length_b   1.000
_cell.length_c   1.000
_cell.angle_alpha   90.00
_cell.angle_beta   90.00
_cell.angle_gamma   90.00
#
_symmetry.space_group_name_H-M   'P 1'
#
loop_
_entity.id
_entity.type
_entity.pdbx_description
1 polymer ?
#
loop_
_entity_poly.entity_id
_entity_poly.type
_entity_poly.pdbx_seq_one_letter_code
_entity_poly.pdbx_strand_id
1 'polypeptide(L)'
;MVRDLRNVITSLFRFKKAKVAPTDALDQFWRTLSGPGQVIGFLMQYAERDLAHIRTIAEMMHADQHGILLRYEDICAGKLSPEAAERLDAAEPGIAERLTAAFTQQYNQSNPTFSGNRSDWHSIWNPDLDRFFTESGLSEINQALGYV
;
A
#
# COMPACT_ATOMS: atom_id res chain seq x y z
N MET A 1 -0.71 9.84 4.57
CA MET A 1 -1.58 9.10 3.64
C MET A 1 -1.38 7.62 3.90
N VAL A 2 -2.46 6.87 4.07
CA VAL A 2 -2.48 5.42 4.27
C VAL A 2 -3.14 4.72 3.09
N ARG A 3 -2.85 3.44 2.91
CA ARG A 3 -3.33 2.62 1.80
C ARG A 3 -3.60 1.20 2.31
N ASP A 4 -4.55 0.50 1.69
CA ASP A 4 -4.79 -0.92 2.00
C ASP A 4 -3.48 -1.70 1.92
N LEU A 5 -3.05 -2.30 3.03
CA LEU A 5 -1.77 -2.97 3.14
C LEU A 5 -1.67 -4.18 2.20
N ARG A 6 -2.80 -4.81 1.84
CA ARG A 6 -2.84 -5.86 0.81
C ARG A 6 -2.38 -5.30 -0.55
N ASN A 7 -2.83 -4.08 -0.88
CA ASN A 7 -2.42 -3.37 -2.09
C ASN A 7 -0.97 -2.87 -2.01
N VAL A 8 -0.49 -2.50 -0.82
CA VAL A 8 0.93 -2.12 -0.60
C VAL A 8 1.85 -3.31 -0.86
N ILE A 9 1.58 -4.47 -0.26
CA ILE A 9 2.33 -5.71 -0.49
C ILE A 9 2.33 -6.09 -1.96
N THR A 10 1.16 -6.00 -2.61
CA THR A 10 1.02 -6.28 -4.05
C THR A 10 1.84 -5.32 -4.91
N SER A 11 1.86 -4.03 -4.53
CA SER A 11 2.68 -3.01 -5.21
C SER A 11 4.16 -3.33 -5.06
N LEU A 12 4.59 -3.67 -3.85
CA LEU A 12 5.97 -4.03 -3.54
C LEU A 12 6.41 -5.26 -4.34
N PHE A 13 5.60 -6.32 -4.35
CA PHE A 13 5.86 -7.54 -5.13
C PHE A 13 6.12 -7.20 -6.61
N ARG A 14 5.20 -6.44 -7.23
CA ARG A 14 5.32 -6.05 -8.64
C ARG A 14 6.55 -5.16 -8.89
N PHE A 15 6.83 -4.23 -7.97
CA PHE A 15 7.97 -3.34 -8.07
C PHE A 15 9.30 -4.10 -7.97
N LYS A 16 9.46 -4.96 -6.96
CA LYS A 16 10.66 -5.80 -6.81
C LYS A 16 10.84 -6.73 -8.01
N LYS A 17 9.74 -7.30 -8.53
CA LYS A 17 9.77 -8.18 -9.72
C LYS A 17 10.19 -7.46 -10.99
N ALA A 18 9.61 -6.29 -11.27
CA ALA A 18 9.69 -5.65 -12.59
C ALA A 18 10.67 -4.48 -12.69
N LYS A 19 11.04 -3.85 -11.58
CA LYS A 19 11.79 -2.57 -11.58
C LYS A 19 13.11 -2.63 -10.81
N VAL A 20 13.24 -3.53 -9.83
CA VAL A 20 14.44 -3.63 -9.01
C VAL A 20 15.31 -4.79 -9.49
N ALA A 21 16.57 -4.51 -9.80
CA ALA A 21 17.55 -5.53 -10.12
C ALA A 21 17.74 -6.48 -8.94
N PRO A 22 17.89 -7.80 -9.18
CA PRO A 22 18.11 -8.76 -8.09
C PRO A 22 19.41 -8.46 -7.36
N THR A 23 19.37 -8.54 -6.03
CA THR A 23 20.51 -8.17 -5.18
C THR A 23 21.31 -9.37 -4.66
N ASP A 24 20.69 -10.55 -4.63
CA ASP A 24 21.33 -11.79 -4.20
C ASP A 24 20.71 -13.02 -4.90
N ALA A 25 21.22 -14.21 -4.59
CA ALA A 25 20.80 -15.47 -5.22
C ALA A 25 19.36 -15.87 -4.87
N LEU A 26 18.90 -15.59 -3.64
CA LEU A 26 17.52 -15.90 -3.23
C LEU A 26 16.54 -14.95 -3.95
N ASP A 27 16.93 -13.68 -4.05
CA ASP A 27 16.23 -12.65 -4.80
C ASP A 27 16.12 -13.05 -6.29
N GLN A 28 17.21 -13.50 -6.89
CA GLN A 28 17.18 -14.01 -8.26
C GLN A 28 16.31 -15.26 -8.39
N PHE A 29 16.40 -16.19 -7.43
CA PHE A 29 15.70 -17.46 -7.45
C PHE A 29 14.17 -17.31 -7.47
N TRP A 30 13.60 -16.55 -6.52
CA TRP A 30 12.14 -16.44 -6.44
C TRP A 30 11.51 -15.82 -7.70
N ARG A 31 12.25 -14.95 -8.40
CA ARG A 31 11.80 -14.36 -9.68
C ARG A 31 11.69 -15.39 -10.80
N THR A 32 12.42 -16.50 -10.74
CA THR A 32 12.31 -17.59 -11.72
C THR A 32 11.10 -18.50 -11.48
N LEU A 33 10.55 -18.48 -10.27
CA LEU A 33 9.35 -19.25 -9.92
C LEU A 33 8.09 -18.67 -10.57
N SER A 34 7.02 -19.46 -10.58
CA SER A 34 5.69 -19.06 -11.06
C SER A 34 4.59 -19.47 -10.07
N GLY A 35 3.41 -18.86 -10.21
CA GLY A 35 2.25 -19.17 -9.38
C GLY A 35 2.52 -18.98 -7.88
N PRO A 36 1.95 -19.85 -7.00
CA PRO A 36 2.12 -19.75 -5.55
C PRO A 36 3.57 -19.77 -5.08
N GLY A 37 4.45 -20.55 -5.74
CA GLY A 37 5.85 -20.65 -5.37
C GLY A 37 6.60 -19.31 -5.49
N GLN A 38 6.24 -18.49 -6.47
CA GLN A 38 6.80 -17.14 -6.62
C GLN A 38 6.45 -16.22 -5.46
N VAL A 39 5.22 -16.33 -4.95
CA VAL A 39 4.75 -15.57 -3.79
C VAL A 39 5.47 -16.01 -2.52
N ILE A 40 5.60 -17.33 -2.31
CA ILE A 40 6.33 -17.88 -1.15
C ILE A 40 7.79 -17.41 -1.16
N GLY A 41 8.47 -17.50 -2.30
CA GLY A 41 9.86 -17.04 -2.40
C GLY A 41 10.01 -15.54 -2.15
N PHE A 42 9.04 -14.72 -2.59
CA PHE A 42 8.98 -13.30 -2.25
C PHE A 42 8.82 -13.07 -0.74
N LEU A 43 7.91 -13.79 -0.08
CA LEU A 43 7.73 -13.69 1.37
C LEU A 43 9.00 -14.07 2.13
N MET A 44 9.65 -15.17 1.74
CA MET A 44 10.91 -15.60 2.36
C MET A 44 12.02 -14.55 2.25
N GLN A 45 12.10 -13.84 1.12
CA GLN A 45 13.12 -12.80 0.90
C GLN A 45 12.83 -11.50 1.66
N TYR A 46 11.56 -11.11 1.77
CA TYR A 46 11.17 -9.75 2.16
C TYR A 46 10.38 -9.64 3.48
N ALA A 47 9.96 -10.75 4.10
CA ALA A 47 9.20 -10.76 5.34
C ALA A 47 9.88 -9.95 6.47
N GLU A 48 11.12 -10.30 6.79
CA GLU A 48 11.85 -9.73 7.94
C GLU A 48 12.47 -8.34 7.66
N ARG A 49 12.27 -7.80 6.46
CA ARG A 49 12.84 -6.52 6.04
C ARG A 49 11.73 -5.57 5.60
N ASP A 50 11.41 -5.57 4.32
CA ASP A 50 10.48 -4.63 3.72
C ASP A 50 9.06 -4.80 4.29
N LEU A 51 8.59 -6.02 4.54
CA LEU A 51 7.24 -6.26 5.08
C LEU A 51 7.15 -5.93 6.56
N ALA A 52 8.15 -6.29 7.36
CA ALA A 52 8.27 -5.84 8.75
C ALA A 52 8.32 -4.31 8.85
N HIS A 53 9.06 -3.65 7.95
CA HIS A 53 9.12 -2.20 7.88
C HIS A 53 7.77 -1.57 7.51
N ILE A 54 7.04 -2.16 6.53
CA ILE A 54 5.67 -1.71 6.20
C ILE A 54 4.78 -1.75 7.43
N ARG A 55 4.84 -2.82 8.23
CA ARG A 55 4.10 -2.92 9.48
C ARG A 55 4.47 -1.80 10.45
N THR A 56 5.76 -1.59 10.71
CA THR A 56 6.21 -0.52 11.62
C THR A 56 5.74 0.86 11.17
N ILE A 57 5.82 1.17 9.87
CA ILE A 57 5.34 2.45 9.34
C ILE A 57 3.82 2.57 9.47
N ALA A 58 3.06 1.49 9.22
CA ALA A 58 1.61 1.48 9.40
C ALA A 58 1.20 1.71 10.87
N GLU A 59 1.91 1.09 11.82
CA GLU A 59 1.72 1.29 13.25
C GLU A 59 2.01 2.75 13.64
N MET A 60 3.10 3.33 13.14
CA MET A 60 3.43 4.74 13.38
C MET A 60 2.37 5.68 12.80
N MET A 61 1.86 5.40 11.59
CA MET A 61 0.80 6.20 10.95
C MET A 61 -0.51 6.11 11.73
N HIS A 62 -0.84 4.96 12.29
CA HIS A 62 -2.03 4.79 13.13
C HIS A 62 -1.88 5.49 14.49
N ALA A 63 -0.68 5.45 15.08
CA ALA A 63 -0.39 6.10 16.36
C ALA A 63 -0.29 7.63 16.27
N ASP A 64 -0.10 8.19 15.07
CA ASP A 64 -0.01 9.64 14.88
C ASP A 64 -1.39 10.32 15.02
N GLN A 65 -1.63 10.89 16.20
CA GLN A 65 -2.83 11.64 16.52
C GLN A 65 -2.84 13.06 15.93
N HIS A 66 -1.69 13.58 15.50
CA HIS A 66 -1.55 14.97 15.04
C HIS A 66 -1.60 15.07 13.52
N GLY A 67 -1.26 13.99 12.81
CA GLY A 67 -1.41 13.89 11.36
C GLY A 67 -2.88 13.94 10.91
N ILE A 68 -3.10 14.43 9.69
CA ILE A 68 -4.38 14.28 9.01
C ILE A 68 -4.34 12.96 8.25
N LEU A 69 -5.17 12.01 8.68
CA LEU A 69 -5.23 10.69 8.07
C LEU A 69 -5.99 10.75 6.75
N LEU A 70 -5.27 10.53 5.64
CA LEU A 70 -5.84 10.49 4.30
C LEU A 70 -5.75 9.08 3.73
N ARG A 71 -6.88 8.45 3.40
CA ARG A 71 -6.92 7.13 2.75
C ARG A 71 -6.76 7.26 1.25
N TYR A 72 -5.77 6.58 0.68
CA TYR A 72 -5.44 6.62 -0.74
C TYR A 72 -6.65 6.29 -1.61
N GLU A 73 -7.36 5.20 -1.30
CA GLU A 73 -8.53 4.73 -2.06
C GLU A 73 -9.68 5.74 -2.07
N ASP A 74 -9.89 6.49 -0.98
CA ASP A 74 -10.90 7.55 -0.91
C ASP A 74 -10.50 8.73 -1.78
N ILE A 75 -9.24 9.16 -1.68
CA ILE A 75 -8.72 10.28 -2.48
C ILE A 75 -8.82 9.95 -3.97
N CYS A 76 -8.49 8.72 -4.36
CA CYS A 76 -8.66 8.24 -5.73
C CYS A 76 -10.13 8.25 -6.20
N ALA A 77 -11.08 8.09 -5.28
CA ALA A 77 -12.50 8.22 -5.56
C ALA A 77 -13.01 9.67 -5.49
N GLY A 78 -12.12 10.65 -5.34
CA GLY A 78 -12.46 12.07 -5.18
C GLY A 78 -13.11 12.38 -3.83
N LYS A 79 -12.88 11.56 -2.81
CA LYS A 79 -13.49 11.66 -1.48
C LYS A 79 -12.44 11.92 -0.40
N LEU A 80 -12.88 12.57 0.66
CA LEU A 80 -12.16 12.71 1.93
C LEU A 80 -13.13 12.38 3.06
N SER A 81 -12.61 11.91 4.20
CA SER A 81 -13.43 11.86 5.40
C SER A 81 -13.81 13.29 5.82
N PRO A 82 -14.99 13.50 6.44
CA PRO A 82 -15.40 14.82 6.90
C PRO A 82 -14.36 15.45 7.82
N GLU A 83 -13.80 14.67 8.75
CA GLU A 83 -12.74 15.12 9.66
C GLU A 83 -11.47 15.56 8.90
N ALA A 84 -11.03 14.79 7.90
CA ALA A 84 -9.85 15.15 7.13
C ALA A 84 -10.06 16.42 6.31
N ALA A 85 -11.24 16.58 5.70
CA ALA A 85 -11.60 17.78 4.96
C ALA A 85 -11.63 19.02 5.88
N GLU A 86 -12.27 18.91 7.04
CA GLU A 86 -12.32 20.00 8.04
C GLU A 86 -10.93 20.41 8.51
N ARG A 87 -10.08 19.45 8.88
CA ARG A 87 -8.71 19.72 9.35
C ARG A 87 -7.81 20.31 8.26
N LEU A 88 -8.00 19.88 7.01
CA LEU A 88 -7.31 20.44 5.86
C LEU A 88 -7.73 21.89 5.62
N ASP A 89 -9.03 22.17 5.58
CA ASP A 89 -9.54 23.53 5.35
C ASP A 89 -9.27 24.48 6.51
N ALA A 90 -9.14 23.96 7.74
CA ALA A 90 -8.65 24.73 8.89
C ALA A 90 -7.19 25.16 8.72
N ALA A 91 -6.36 24.37 8.03
CA ALA A 91 -4.97 24.72 7.74
C ALA A 91 -4.86 25.68 6.55
N GLU A 92 -5.64 25.45 5.49
CA GLU A 92 -5.72 26.33 4.33
C GLU A 92 -7.11 26.21 3.67
N PRO A 93 -7.93 27.28 3.67
CA PRO A 93 -9.27 27.22 3.11
C PRO A 93 -9.32 26.73 1.65
N GLY A 94 -10.18 25.74 1.40
CA GLY A 94 -10.42 25.14 0.09
C GLY A 94 -9.34 24.16 -0.37
N ILE A 95 -8.36 23.83 0.47
CA ILE A 95 -7.30 22.88 0.09
C ILE A 95 -7.86 21.46 -0.06
N ALA A 96 -8.88 21.10 0.73
CA ALA A 96 -9.50 19.78 0.64
C ALA A 96 -10.07 19.51 -0.76
N GLU A 97 -10.80 20.48 -1.32
CA GLU A 97 -11.37 20.42 -2.66
C GLU A 97 -10.29 20.42 -3.75
N ARG A 98 -9.26 21.28 -3.62
CA ARG A 98 -8.14 21.31 -4.57
C ARG A 98 -7.39 19.97 -4.61
N LEU A 99 -7.20 19.35 -3.44
CA LEU A 99 -6.53 18.06 -3.31
C LEU A 99 -7.31 16.94 -4.00
N THR A 100 -8.61 16.81 -3.74
CA THR A 100 -9.45 15.78 -4.37
C THR A 100 -9.55 15.97 -5.88
N ALA A 101 -9.66 17.22 -6.35
CA ALA A 101 -9.68 17.54 -7.77
C ALA A 101 -8.36 17.18 -8.46
N ALA A 102 -7.21 17.56 -7.87
CA ALA A 102 -5.88 17.26 -8.43
C ALA A 102 -5.64 15.74 -8.53
N PHE A 103 -5.99 14.98 -7.50
CA PHE A 103 -5.86 13.53 -7.53
C PHE A 103 -6.78 12.89 -8.56
N THR A 104 -8.02 13.36 -8.69
CA THR A 104 -8.96 12.86 -9.71
C THR A 104 -8.42 13.08 -11.12
N GLN A 105 -7.82 14.24 -11.40
CA GLN A 105 -7.22 14.55 -12.69
C GLN A 105 -5.98 13.70 -13.00
N GLN A 106 -5.20 13.36 -11.97
CA GLN A 106 -3.99 12.55 -12.10
C GLN A 106 -4.27 11.04 -12.13
N TYR A 107 -5.43 10.62 -11.61
CA TYR A 107 -5.90 9.25 -11.70
C TYR A 107 -6.12 8.87 -13.19
N ASN A 108 -5.69 7.67 -13.59
CA ASN A 108 -5.53 7.21 -14.99
C ASN A 108 -4.33 7.78 -15.78
N GLN A 109 -3.51 8.67 -15.20
CA GLN A 109 -2.26 9.08 -15.81
C GLN A 109 -1.11 8.18 -15.34
N SER A 110 -0.45 7.50 -16.28
CA SER A 110 0.71 6.66 -15.98
C SER A 110 1.97 7.50 -15.78
N ASN A 111 2.77 7.18 -14.77
CA ASN A 111 4.09 7.75 -14.55
C ASN A 111 5.09 6.64 -14.16
N PRO A 112 6.40 6.93 -14.04
CA PRO A 112 7.43 5.90 -13.79
C PRO A 112 7.21 5.04 -12.54
N THR A 113 6.50 5.56 -11.54
CA THR A 113 6.26 4.91 -10.23
C THR A 113 4.80 4.55 -9.98
N PHE A 114 3.87 4.98 -10.85
CA PHE A 114 2.43 4.73 -10.76
C PHE A 114 1.89 4.27 -12.11
N SER A 115 1.30 3.08 -12.16
CA SER A 115 0.76 2.48 -13.40
C SER A 115 -0.54 3.12 -13.90
N GLY A 116 -0.97 4.25 -13.36
CA GLY A 116 -2.25 4.89 -13.68
C GLY A 116 -3.48 4.25 -13.00
N ASN A 117 -3.34 3.03 -12.47
CA ASN A 117 -4.41 2.26 -11.83
C ASN A 117 -4.08 1.93 -10.37
N ARG A 118 -5.11 1.91 -9.51
CA ARG A 118 -4.99 1.28 -8.17
C ARG A 118 -4.53 -0.17 -8.33
N SER A 119 -3.61 -0.59 -7.45
CA SER A 119 -3.30 -2.01 -7.34
C SER A 119 -4.55 -2.77 -6.90
N ASP A 120 -4.68 -3.96 -7.43
CA ASP A 120 -5.70 -4.92 -7.05
C ASP A 120 -5.00 -6.12 -6.43
N TRP A 121 -5.17 -6.27 -5.11
CA TRP A 121 -4.48 -7.28 -4.33
C TRP A 121 -4.84 -8.71 -4.75
N HIS A 122 -6.07 -8.93 -5.26
CA HIS A 122 -6.53 -10.24 -5.73
C HIS A 122 -5.65 -10.86 -6.82
N SER A 123 -4.89 -10.04 -7.54
CA SER A 123 -4.01 -10.50 -8.63
C SER A 123 -2.89 -11.44 -8.21
N ILE A 124 -2.44 -11.37 -6.95
CA ILE A 124 -1.38 -12.24 -6.42
C ILE A 124 -1.77 -12.92 -5.11
N TRP A 125 -2.93 -12.56 -4.53
CA TRP A 125 -3.34 -13.05 -3.23
C TRP A 125 -3.63 -14.53 -3.27
N ASN A 126 -3.09 -15.25 -2.29
CA ASN A 126 -3.26 -16.68 -2.13
C ASN A 126 -3.32 -17.03 -0.63
N PRO A 127 -3.63 -18.28 -0.27
CA PRO A 127 -3.75 -18.68 1.13
C PRO A 127 -2.47 -18.48 1.96
N ASP A 128 -1.29 -18.48 1.35
CA ASP A 128 -0.03 -18.27 2.07
C ASP A 128 0.21 -16.79 2.39
N LEU A 129 -0.12 -15.89 1.45
CA LEU A 129 -0.15 -14.45 1.71
C LEU A 129 -1.18 -14.08 2.76
N ASP A 130 -2.36 -14.67 2.69
CA ASP A 130 -3.44 -14.41 3.65
C ASP A 130 -3.05 -14.84 5.07
N ARG A 131 -2.46 -16.04 5.18
CA ARG A 131 -1.91 -16.54 6.45
C ARG A 131 -0.80 -15.65 6.97
N PHE A 132 0.19 -15.30 6.14
CA PHE A 132 1.25 -14.37 6.51
C PHE A 132 0.68 -13.02 6.96
N PHE A 133 -0.28 -12.47 6.23
CA PHE A 133 -0.90 -11.18 6.52
C PHE A 133 -1.57 -11.15 7.89
N THR A 134 -2.18 -12.27 8.27
CA THR A 134 -2.78 -12.47 9.60
C THR A 134 -1.70 -12.69 10.67
N GLU A 135 -0.80 -13.66 10.48
CA GLU A 135 0.20 -14.04 11.49
C GLU A 135 1.24 -12.94 11.77
N SER A 136 1.54 -12.10 10.77
CA SER A 136 2.48 -10.99 10.91
C SER A 136 1.91 -9.78 11.65
N GLY A 137 0.61 -9.75 11.96
CA GLY A 137 -0.06 -8.59 12.57
C GLY A 137 -0.48 -7.51 11.55
N LEU A 138 -0.26 -7.73 10.26
CA LEU A 138 -0.57 -6.76 9.20
C LEU A 138 -2.09 -6.60 9.01
N SER A 139 -2.86 -7.66 9.25
CA SER A 139 -4.32 -7.64 9.15
C SER A 139 -4.96 -6.70 10.17
N GLU A 140 -4.54 -6.80 11.44
CA GLU A 140 -5.06 -5.99 12.54
C GLU A 140 -4.77 -4.51 12.33
N ILE A 141 -3.54 -4.16 11.93
CA ILE A 141 -3.20 -2.77 11.64
C ILE A 141 -3.89 -2.26 10.39
N ASN A 142 -4.13 -3.08 9.36
CA ASN A 142 -4.90 -2.68 8.19
C ASN A 142 -6.35 -2.31 8.56
N GLN A 143 -6.96 -3.11 9.44
CA GLN A 143 -8.29 -2.83 9.99
C GLN A 143 -8.30 -1.56 10.83
N ALA A 144 -7.28 -1.35 11.67
CA ALA A 144 -7.13 -0.14 12.48
C ALA A 144 -6.95 1.13 11.62
N LEU A 145 -6.41 0.99 10.40
CA LEU A 145 -6.33 2.05 9.38
C LEU A 145 -7.62 2.24 8.58
N GLY A 146 -8.67 1.46 8.87
CA GLY A 146 -9.99 1.60 8.27
C GLY A 146 -10.19 0.81 6.98
N TYR A 147 -9.43 -0.27 6.76
CA TYR A 147 -9.57 -1.18 5.63
C TYR A 147 -10.11 -2.54 6.08
N VAL A 148 -11.19 -3.00 5.43
CA VAL A 148 -11.83 -4.32 5.66
C VAL A 148 -11.46 -5.26 4.52
#